data_AF-A0A4S8EWN2-F1
#
_entry.id   AF-A0A4S8EWN2-F1
#
_cell.length_a   1.000
_cell.length_b   1.000
_cell.length_c   1.000
_cell.angle_alpha   90.00
_cell.angle_beta   90.00
_cell.angle_gamma   90.00
#
_symmetry.space_group_name_H-M   'P 1'
#
loop_
_entity.id
_entity.type
_entity.pdbx_description
1 polymer ?
#
loop_
_entity_poly.entity_id
_entity_poly.type
_entity_poly.pdbx_seq_one_letter_code
_entity_poly.pdbx_strand_id
1 'polypeptide(L)'
;MTTSLRTWFAASALALSALAAQAQTSDANAAAPHPAAAHAERIAQLKEKLNLSPNQQGAWEQYQSAMKPAERPNGPREVKPALTEKQKTQMHQRMQAEHQTREAATQAFYAQLTPTQQKIFDAEAPKPGPHREGKKHAE
;
A
#
# COMPACT_ATOMS: atom_id res chain seq x y z
N MET A 1 29.84 17.49 17.54
CA MET A 1 28.95 18.45 18.24
C MET A 1 27.64 18.49 17.46
N THR A 2 26.79 17.45 17.55
CA THR A 2 25.60 17.34 18.42
C THR A 2 24.65 18.52 18.33
N THR A 3 23.50 18.33 17.69
CA THR A 3 22.22 18.83 18.22
C THR A 3 21.04 18.07 17.60
N SER A 4 20.55 17.08 18.36
CA SER A 4 19.20 16.54 18.27
C SER A 4 18.22 17.57 18.84
N LEU A 5 17.05 17.77 18.20
CA LEU A 5 15.89 18.34 18.88
C LEU A 5 14.71 17.37 18.74
N ARG A 6 14.52 16.56 19.78
CA ARG A 6 13.25 15.89 20.10
C ARG A 6 12.49 16.83 21.01
N THR A 7 11.44 17.47 20.51
CA THR A 7 10.46 18.18 21.34
C THR A 7 9.12 17.47 21.23
N TRP A 8 8.60 17.16 22.41
CA TRP A 8 7.37 16.44 22.68
C TRP A 8 6.17 17.38 22.61
N PHE A 9 4.98 16.85 22.30
CA PHE A 9 3.76 17.31 22.95
C PHE A 9 2.87 16.11 23.32
N ALA A 10 2.82 15.85 24.63
CA ALA A 10 1.73 15.13 25.26
C ALA A 10 0.64 16.16 25.58
N ALA A 11 -0.56 15.95 25.06
CA ALA A 11 -1.77 16.60 25.53
C ALA A 11 -2.85 15.53 25.68
N SER A 12 -2.93 14.96 26.88
CA SER A 12 -4.12 14.26 27.34
C SER A 12 -5.10 15.30 27.85
N ALA A 13 -6.23 15.46 27.16
CA ALA A 13 -7.39 16.13 27.70
C ALA A 13 -8.52 15.11 27.83
N LEU A 14 -8.88 14.83 29.08
CA LEU A 14 -10.10 14.15 29.48
C LEU A 14 -11.31 14.98 29.02
N ALA A 15 -12.17 14.38 28.19
CA ALA A 15 -13.54 14.84 28.02
C ALA A 15 -14.48 13.66 28.27
N LEU A 16 -15.15 13.68 29.41
CA LEU A 16 -16.31 12.84 29.69
C LEU A 16 -17.45 13.25 28.76
N SER A 17 -18.04 12.28 28.07
CA SER A 17 -19.48 12.28 27.73
C SER A 17 -19.90 10.84 27.48
N ALA A 18 -20.53 10.25 28.50
CA ALA A 18 -21.28 9.03 28.36
C ALA A 18 -22.57 9.34 27.60
N LEU A 19 -22.68 8.82 26.38
CA LEU A 19 -23.96 8.56 25.75
C LEU A 19 -23.92 7.13 25.19
N ALA A 20 -24.21 6.17 26.07
CA ALA A 20 -24.55 4.83 25.68
C ALA A 20 -26.06 4.77 25.42
N ALA A 21 -26.46 4.74 24.15
CA ALA A 21 -27.70 4.13 23.65
C ALA A 21 -27.64 4.17 22.12
N GLN A 22 -27.12 3.12 21.49
CA GLN A 22 -27.91 2.01 20.92
C GLN A 22 -28.36 2.27 19.49
N ALA A 23 -27.61 1.72 18.55
CA ALA A 23 -28.17 0.83 17.52
C ALA A 23 -27.03 -0.05 16.99
N GLN A 24 -26.87 -1.22 17.62
CA GLN A 24 -26.30 -2.37 16.95
C GLN A 24 -27.27 -2.74 15.83
N THR A 25 -26.99 -2.34 14.59
CA THR A 25 -27.38 -3.14 13.44
C THR A 25 -26.22 -4.07 13.15
N SER A 26 -26.32 -5.25 13.76
CA SER A 26 -25.62 -6.44 13.32
C SER A 26 -26.05 -6.72 11.89
N ASP A 27 -25.25 -6.26 10.92
CA ASP A 27 -25.21 -6.92 9.62
C ASP A 27 -23.75 -7.14 9.23
N ALA A 28 -23.36 -8.40 9.37
CA ALA A 28 -22.04 -8.90 9.10
C ALA A 28 -21.80 -8.90 7.58
N ASN A 29 -21.43 -7.75 7.03
CA ASN A 29 -20.69 -7.72 5.79
C ASN A 29 -19.24 -7.41 6.16
N ALA A 30 -18.43 -8.47 6.28
CA ALA A 30 -17.00 -8.35 6.56
C ALA A 30 -16.37 -7.43 5.51
N ALA A 31 -16.23 -6.16 5.85
CA ALA A 31 -15.55 -5.18 5.02
C ALA A 31 -14.11 -5.67 4.85
N ALA A 32 -13.80 -6.24 3.69
CA ALA A 32 -12.42 -6.51 3.31
C ALA A 32 -11.61 -5.22 3.61
N PRO A 33 -10.44 -5.33 4.25
CA PRO A 33 -9.67 -4.16 4.64
C PRO A 33 -9.48 -3.27 3.41
N HIS A 34 -9.71 -1.96 3.58
CA HIS A 34 -9.48 -0.99 2.50
C HIS A 34 -8.09 -1.27 1.89
N PRO A 35 -7.96 -1.32 0.55
CA PRO A 35 -6.73 -1.78 -0.10
C PRO A 35 -5.49 -0.97 0.31
N ALA A 36 -5.68 0.29 0.72
CA ALA A 36 -4.63 1.14 1.29
C ALA A 36 -4.17 0.67 2.69
N ALA A 37 -5.10 0.24 3.55
CA ALA A 37 -4.79 -0.26 4.89
C ALA A 37 -4.02 -1.59 4.83
N ALA A 38 -4.46 -2.52 3.99
CA ALA A 38 -3.77 -3.79 3.78
C ALA A 38 -2.35 -3.61 3.19
N HIS A 39 -2.14 -2.59 2.34
CA HIS A 39 -0.82 -2.24 1.84
C HIS A 39 0.08 -1.69 2.94
N ALA A 40 -0.42 -0.73 3.74
CA ALA A 40 0.34 -0.14 4.83
C ALA A 40 0.80 -1.19 5.85
N GLU A 41 -0.10 -2.11 6.22
CA GLU A 41 0.22 -3.22 7.12
C GLU A 41 1.32 -4.14 6.54
N ARG A 42 1.20 -4.54 5.26
CA ARG A 42 2.22 -5.38 4.61
C ARG A 42 3.59 -4.72 4.59
N ILE A 43 3.64 -3.43 4.25
CA ILE A 43 4.89 -2.67 4.22
C ILE A 43 5.50 -2.55 5.63
N ALA A 44 4.67 -2.33 6.66
CA ALA A 44 5.14 -2.31 8.04
C ALA A 44 5.72 -3.66 8.49
N GLN A 45 5.00 -4.76 8.25
CA GLN A 45 5.46 -6.11 8.56
C GLN A 45 6.76 -6.47 7.82
N LEU A 46 6.88 -6.06 6.55
CA LEU A 46 8.09 -6.27 5.77
C LEU A 46 9.28 -5.52 6.37
N LYS A 47 9.09 -4.26 6.81
CA LYS A 47 10.14 -3.49 7.50
C LYS A 47 10.62 -4.19 8.77
N GLU A 48 9.70 -4.70 9.59
CA GLU A 48 10.03 -5.41 10.82
C GLU A 48 10.83 -6.69 10.53
N LYS A 49 10.39 -7.49 9.57
CA LYS A 49 11.06 -8.75 9.19
C LYS A 49 12.45 -8.53 8.62
N LEU A 50 12.64 -7.48 7.81
CA LEU A 50 13.94 -7.18 7.19
C LEU A 50 14.98 -6.65 8.17
N ASN A 51 14.56 -6.15 9.33
CA ASN A 51 15.42 -5.54 10.35
C ASN A 51 16.46 -4.60 9.73
N LEU A 52 15.98 -3.55 9.05
CA LEU A 52 16.82 -2.67 8.24
C LEU A 52 17.82 -1.87 9.11
N SER A 53 19.05 -1.75 8.61
CA SER A 53 20.04 -0.87 9.22
C SER A 53 19.75 0.61 8.93
N PRO A 54 20.27 1.56 9.73
CA PRO A 54 20.08 2.99 9.48
C PRO A 54 20.52 3.43 8.07
N ASN A 55 21.54 2.78 7.51
CA ASN A 55 22.06 3.07 6.18
C ASN A 55 21.09 2.65 5.05
N GLN A 56 20.17 1.71 5.31
CA GLN A 56 19.18 1.21 4.36
C GLN A 56 17.83 1.94 4.44
N GLN A 57 17.62 2.75 5.49
CA GLN A 57 16.35 3.44 5.75
C GLN A 57 15.98 4.43 4.63
N GLY A 58 16.97 5.08 4.01
CA GLY A 58 16.72 5.99 2.88
C GLY A 58 16.17 5.28 1.64
N ALA A 59 16.70 4.11 1.28
CA ALA A 59 16.18 3.33 0.16
C ALA A 59 14.81 2.71 0.48
N TRP A 60 14.57 2.36 1.74
CA TRP A 60 13.25 1.91 2.18
C TRP A 60 12.16 2.98 1.98
N GLU A 61 12.44 4.24 2.31
CA GLU A 61 11.47 5.32 2.13
C GLU A 61 11.15 5.57 0.64
N GLN A 62 12.15 5.47 -0.23
CA GLN A 62 11.96 5.55 -1.68
C GLN A 62 11.10 4.38 -2.19
N TYR A 63 11.41 3.17 -1.74
CA TYR A 63 10.64 1.97 -2.06
C TYR A 63 9.18 2.09 -1.63
N GLN A 64 8.92 2.46 -0.36
CA GLN A 64 7.54 2.56 0.14
C GLN A 64 6.74 3.61 -0.63
N SER A 65 7.38 4.74 -0.99
CA SER A 65 6.74 5.83 -1.72
C SER A 65 6.31 5.40 -3.12
N ALA A 66 7.20 4.71 -3.84
CA ALA A 66 6.91 4.16 -5.17
C ALA A 66 5.83 3.06 -5.12
N MET A 67 5.73 2.32 -4.01
CA MET A 67 4.75 1.25 -3.84
C MET A 67 3.35 1.71 -3.45
N LYS A 68 3.16 2.97 -3.03
CA LYS A 68 1.83 3.47 -2.67
C LYS A 68 0.82 3.23 -3.80
N PRO A 69 -0.35 2.61 -3.53
CA PRO A 69 -1.42 2.53 -4.51
C PRO A 69 -1.83 3.94 -4.95
N ALA A 70 -2.10 4.13 -6.25
CA ALA A 70 -2.69 5.38 -6.72
C ALA A 70 -4.00 5.62 -5.97
N GLU A 71 -4.18 6.82 -5.42
CA GLU A 71 -5.41 7.20 -4.74
C GLU A 71 -6.56 7.07 -5.73
N ARG A 72 -7.45 6.11 -5.45
CA ARG A 72 -8.69 5.99 -6.19
C ARG A 72 -9.65 7.02 -5.60
N PRO A 73 -10.33 7.84 -6.41
CA PRO A 73 -11.32 8.76 -5.88
C PRO A 73 -12.36 7.97 -5.09
N ASN A 74 -12.48 8.27 -3.79
CA ASN A 74 -13.54 7.76 -2.93
C ASN A 74 -14.81 8.53 -3.31
N GLY A 75 -15.60 7.96 -4.21
CA GLY A 75 -16.90 8.48 -4.60
C GLY A 75 -17.79 7.34 -5.10
N PRO A 76 -19.11 7.59 -5.25
CA PRO A 76 -20.00 6.64 -5.91
C PRO A 76 -19.34 6.19 -7.22
N ARG A 77 -19.46 4.89 -7.54
CA ARG A 77 -18.98 4.37 -8.83
C ARG A 77 -19.92 4.92 -9.91
N GLU A 78 -19.71 6.18 -10.28
CA GLU A 78 -20.45 6.81 -11.36
C GLU A 78 -20.25 5.98 -12.61
N VAL A 79 -21.34 5.80 -13.37
CA VAL A 79 -21.31 5.14 -14.67
C VAL A 79 -20.48 6.03 -15.59
N LYS A 80 -19.16 5.77 -15.63
CA LYS A 80 -18.27 6.52 -16.50
C LYS A 80 -18.66 6.21 -17.95
N PRO A 81 -18.76 7.23 -18.83
CA PRO A 81 -18.95 6.98 -20.24
C PRO A 81 -17.82 6.05 -20.75
N ALA A 82 -18.14 5.21 -21.73
CA ALA A 82 -17.15 4.31 -22.33
C ALA A 82 -15.92 5.12 -22.77
N LEU A 83 -14.74 4.71 -22.32
CA LEU A 83 -13.49 5.37 -22.69
C LEU A 83 -13.29 5.27 -24.21
N THR A 84 -12.94 6.38 -24.84
CA THR A 84 -12.45 6.39 -26.22
C THR A 84 -11.15 5.57 -26.35
N GLU A 85 -10.82 5.05 -27.53
CA GLU A 85 -9.59 4.26 -27.69
C GLU A 85 -8.32 5.04 -27.32
N LYS A 86 -8.28 6.34 -27.61
CA LYS A 86 -7.18 7.21 -27.18
C LYS A 86 -7.05 7.27 -25.65
N GLN A 87 -8.16 7.32 -24.91
CA GLN A 87 -8.14 7.33 -23.45
C GLN A 87 -7.74 5.97 -22.87
N LYS A 88 -8.15 4.85 -23.51
CA LYS A 88 -7.70 3.52 -23.12
C LYS A 88 -6.19 3.37 -23.28
N THR A 89 -5.64 3.82 -24.42
CA THR A 89 -4.18 3.81 -24.66
C THR A 89 -3.43 4.64 -23.62
N GLN A 90 -3.90 5.86 -23.32
CA GLN A 90 -3.27 6.69 -22.28
C GLN A 90 -3.32 6.06 -20.90
N MET A 91 -4.45 5.43 -20.55
CA MET A 91 -4.59 4.70 -19.29
C MET A 91 -3.59 3.54 -19.23
N HIS A 92 -3.47 2.75 -20.30
CA HIS A 92 -2.50 1.67 -20.37
C HIS A 92 -1.06 2.18 -20.24
N GLN A 93 -0.69 3.24 -20.97
CA GLN A 93 0.65 3.86 -20.86
C GLN A 93 0.94 4.35 -19.45
N ARG A 94 -0.03 4.97 -18.77
CA ARG A 94 0.10 5.39 -17.39
C ARG A 94 0.35 4.20 -16.46
N MET A 95 -0.43 3.13 -16.60
CA MET A 95 -0.22 1.92 -15.80
C MET A 95 1.18 1.35 -16.03
N GLN A 96 1.63 1.25 -17.28
CA GLN A 96 2.97 0.75 -17.61
C GLN A 96 4.07 1.61 -16.99
N ALA A 97 3.95 2.94 -17.03
CA ALA A 97 4.89 3.85 -16.38
C ALA A 97 4.89 3.69 -14.85
N GLU A 98 3.73 3.49 -14.24
CA GLU A 98 3.60 3.20 -12.80
C GLU A 98 4.26 1.85 -12.45
N HIS A 99 4.11 0.82 -13.28
CA HIS A 99 4.78 -0.47 -13.11
C HIS A 99 6.31 -0.34 -13.21
N GLN A 100 6.82 0.33 -14.25
CA GLN A 100 8.25 0.57 -14.43
C GLN A 100 8.86 1.33 -13.24
N THR A 101 8.13 2.32 -12.70
CA THR A 101 8.58 3.08 -11.52
C THR A 101 8.68 2.19 -10.29
N ARG A 102 7.71 1.30 -10.07
CA ARG A 102 7.71 0.33 -8.95
C ARG A 102 8.84 -0.69 -9.10
N GLU A 103 9.07 -1.19 -10.32
CA GLU A 103 10.15 -2.14 -10.61
C GLU A 103 11.52 -1.51 -10.37
N ALA A 104 11.75 -0.29 -10.87
CA ALA A 104 13.01 0.43 -10.66
C ALA A 104 13.29 0.68 -9.16
N ALA A 105 12.27 1.10 -8.40
CA ALA A 105 12.40 1.30 -6.96
C ALA A 105 12.67 -0.03 -6.21
N THR A 106 12.07 -1.14 -6.67
CA THR A 106 12.33 -2.48 -6.11
C THR A 106 13.77 -2.90 -6.35
N GLN A 107 14.27 -2.75 -7.58
CA GLN A 107 15.65 -3.10 -7.94
C GLN A 107 16.66 -2.27 -7.14
N ALA A 108 16.43 -0.95 -7.01
CA ALA A 108 17.29 -0.06 -6.24
C ALA A 108 17.33 -0.42 -4.75
N PHE A 109 16.19 -0.77 -4.15
CA PHE A 109 16.12 -1.24 -2.77
C PHE A 109 16.78 -2.60 -2.60
N TYR A 110 16.52 -3.54 -3.51
CA TYR A 110 17.05 -4.91 -3.46
C TYR A 110 18.58 -4.94 -3.56
N ALA A 111 19.18 -4.04 -4.33
CA ALA A 111 20.63 -3.87 -4.42
C ALA A 111 21.29 -3.43 -3.09
N GLN A 112 20.54 -2.84 -2.17
CA GLN A 112 21.05 -2.43 -0.85
C GLN A 112 20.83 -3.50 0.24
N LEU A 113 20.04 -4.54 -0.05
CA LEU A 113 19.77 -5.62 0.91
C LEU A 113 20.94 -6.59 0.97
N THR A 114 21.18 -7.14 2.17
CA THR A 114 22.08 -8.28 2.35
C THR A 114 21.44 -9.56 1.78
N PRO A 115 22.21 -10.61 1.45
CA PRO A 115 21.66 -11.86 0.94
C PRO A 115 20.58 -12.49 1.85
N THR A 116 20.71 -12.36 3.16
CA THR A 116 19.71 -12.83 4.12
C THR A 116 18.42 -12.03 4.04
N GLN A 117 18.52 -10.70 3.92
CA GLN A 117 17.36 -9.81 3.77
C GLN A 117 16.66 -10.00 2.41
N GLN A 118 17.42 -10.22 1.34
CA GLN A 118 16.88 -10.53 0.02
C GLN A 118 15.96 -11.75 0.05
N LYS A 119 16.37 -12.83 0.73
CA LYS A 119 15.52 -14.02 0.91
C LYS A 119 14.21 -13.73 1.66
N ILE A 120 14.26 -12.88 2.69
CA ILE A 120 13.06 -12.46 3.43
C ILE A 120 12.16 -11.65 2.50
N PHE A 121 12.73 -10.71 1.74
CA PHE A 121 12.01 -9.90 0.78
C PHE A 121 11.31 -10.77 -0.28
N ASP A 122 12.01 -11.74 -0.87
CA ASP A 122 11.47 -12.65 -1.88
C ASP A 122 10.36 -13.56 -1.34
N ALA A 123 10.41 -13.93 -0.07
CA ALA A 123 9.39 -14.75 0.58
C ALA A 123 8.09 -13.96 0.83
N GLU A 124 8.21 -12.67 1.14
CA GLU A 124 7.10 -11.77 1.47
C GLU A 124 6.54 -11.01 0.26
N ALA A 125 7.34 -10.89 -0.81
CA ALA A 125 6.89 -10.27 -2.05
C ALA A 125 5.67 -11.03 -2.59
N PRO A 126 4.60 -10.33 -3.01
CA PRO A 126 3.43 -10.99 -3.55
C PRO A 126 3.84 -11.76 -4.80
N LYS A 127 3.88 -13.10 -4.67
CA LYS A 127 4.08 -13.98 -5.82
C LYS A 127 2.99 -13.65 -6.84
N PRO A 128 3.32 -13.49 -8.13
CA PRO A 128 2.32 -13.32 -9.17
C PRO A 128 1.36 -14.51 -9.06
N GLY A 129 0.14 -14.25 -8.58
CA GLY A 129 -0.86 -15.29 -8.40
C GLY A 129 -1.18 -15.90 -9.77
N PRO A 130 -1.59 -17.18 -9.82
CA PRO A 130 -2.02 -17.79 -11.06
C PRO A 130 -3.08 -16.90 -11.68
N HIS A 131 -2.85 -16.48 -12.93
CA HIS A 131 -3.78 -15.75 -13.75
C HIS A 131 -5.10 -16.51 -13.69
N ARG A 132 -6.13 -15.96 -13.01
CA ARG A 132 -7.46 -16.55 -13.03
C ARG A 132 -7.98 -16.35 -14.45
N GLU A 133 -7.69 -17.35 -15.29
CA GLU A 133 -8.28 -17.61 -16.59
C GLU A 133 -9.76 -17.25 -16.51
N GLY A 134 -10.14 -16.23 -17.28
CA GLY A 134 -11.49 -15.70 -17.26
C GLY A 134 -12.48 -16.83 -17.52
N LYS A 135 -13.33 -17.12 -16.54
CA LYS A 135 -14.56 -17.88 -16.76
C LYS A 135 -15.35 -17.15 -17.84
N LYS A 136 -15.32 -17.71 -19.05
CA LYS A 136 -16.19 -17.34 -20.16
C LYS A 136 -17.62 -17.57 -19.69
N HIS A 137 -18.34 -16.50 -19.40
CA HIS A 137 -19.80 -16.56 -19.33
C HIS A 137 -20.29 -16.63 -20.78
N ALA A 138 -20.61 -17.84 -21.22
CA ALA A 138 -21.43 -18.07 -22.40
C ALA A 138 -22.86 -18.28 -21.88
N GLU A 139 -23.75 -17.36 -22.22
CA GLU A 139 -25.19 -17.60 -22.31
C GLU A 139 -25.75 -16.76 -23.45
#